data_AF-A0A0C3B8J3-F1
#
_entry.id   AF-A0A0C3B8J3-F1
#
_cell.length_a   1.000
_cell.length_b   1.000
_cell.length_c   1.000
_cell.angle_alpha   90.00
_cell.angle_beta   90.00
_cell.angle_gamma   90.00
#
_symmetry.space_group_name_H-M   'P 1'
#
loop_
_entity.id
_entity.type
_entity.pdbx_description
1 polymer ?
#
loop_
_entity_poly.entity_id
_entity_poly.type
_entity_poly.pdbx_seq_one_letter_code
_entity_poly.pdbx_strand_id
1 'polypeptide(L)'
;MSTASSPVQEQKQRVENLLQKLNGLIKKLPTTVPCGSKDGPIAKHFSDYAYDTSEGPFFTFNQSWERVFQCVDSEKQYLVVRGKYGLDLVHAYITHFSKISGIEANNGLDMVAQRVDGLITLIETM
;
A
#
# COMPACT_ATOMS: atom_id res chain seq x y z
N MET A 1 -12.20 25.27 21.36
CA MET A 1 -10.89 24.74 21.82
C MET A 1 -10.36 23.83 20.72
N SER A 2 -9.37 24.28 19.95
CA SER A 2 -8.71 23.40 18.96
C SER A 2 -7.80 22.45 19.72
N THR A 3 -8.15 21.18 19.77
CA THR A 3 -7.21 20.13 20.18
C THR A 3 -6.19 19.98 19.07
N ALA A 4 -4.91 20.28 19.35
CA ALA A 4 -3.83 19.90 18.46
C ALA A 4 -3.91 18.38 18.20
N SER A 5 -3.83 17.99 16.94
CA SER A 5 -3.78 16.58 16.54
C SER A 5 -2.55 15.92 17.16
N SER A 6 -2.68 14.68 17.63
CA SER A 6 -1.49 13.93 18.05
C SER A 6 -0.66 13.55 16.82
N PRO A 7 0.67 13.37 16.94
CA PRO A 7 1.51 12.96 15.80
C PRO A 7 1.01 11.68 15.11
N VAL A 8 0.49 10.72 15.88
CA VAL A 8 -0.11 9.50 15.33
C VAL A 8 -1.38 9.80 14.53
N GLN A 9 -2.21 10.75 14.97
CA GLN A 9 -3.40 11.16 14.23
C GLN A 9 -3.04 11.85 12.91
N GLU A 10 -1.98 12.67 12.91
CA GLU A 10 -1.46 13.31 11.69
C GLU A 10 -0.92 12.27 10.69
N GLN A 11 -0.18 11.28 11.17
CA GLN A 11 0.29 10.16 10.34
C GLN A 11 -0.87 9.36 9.75
N LYS A 12 -1.91 9.04 10.56
CA LYS A 12 -3.12 8.36 10.07
C LYS A 12 -3.81 9.17 8.98
N GLN A 13 -4.00 10.47 9.21
CA GLN A 13 -4.62 11.36 8.23
C GLN A 13 -3.80 11.43 6.92
N ARG A 14 -2.47 11.46 7.03
CA ARG A 14 -1.58 11.44 5.87
C ARG A 14 -1.75 10.16 5.05
N VAL A 15 -1.75 9.00 5.71
CA VAL A 15 -1.95 7.71 5.03
C VAL A 15 -3.33 7.66 4.37
N GLU A 16 -4.38 8.13 5.05
CA GLU A 16 -5.73 8.19 4.48
C GLU A 16 -5.80 9.07 3.22
N ASN A 17 -5.19 10.25 3.26
CA ASN A 17 -5.15 11.16 2.10
C ASN A 17 -4.40 10.53 0.91
N LEU A 18 -3.29 9.85 1.18
CA LEU A 18 -2.52 9.13 0.15
C LEU A 18 -3.32 7.95 -0.42
N LEU A 19 -4.01 7.17 0.41
CA LEU A 19 -4.86 6.07 -0.04
C LEU A 19 -6.02 6.57 -0.93
N GLN A 20 -6.63 7.71 -0.58
CA GLN A 20 -7.65 8.34 -1.42
C GLN A 20 -7.08 8.75 -2.78
N LYS A 21 -5.89 9.37 -2.82
CA LYS A 21 -5.20 9.72 -4.06
C LYS A 21 -4.89 8.47 -4.89
N LEU A 22 -4.31 7.45 -4.27
CA LEU A 22 -3.98 6.17 -4.91
C LEU A 22 -5.22 5.52 -5.53
N ASN A 23 -6.33 5.42 -4.80
CA ASN A 23 -7.59 4.87 -5.32
C ASN A 23 -8.10 5.66 -6.53
N GLY A 24 -8.00 7.00 -6.48
CA GLY A 24 -8.34 7.87 -7.60
C GLY A 24 -7.50 7.59 -8.85
N LEU A 25 -6.21 7.31 -8.68
CA LEU A 25 -5.30 6.95 -9.77
C LEU A 25 -5.59 5.54 -10.31
N ILE A 26 -5.79 4.56 -9.44
CA ILE A 26 -6.11 3.18 -9.83
C ILE A 26 -7.35 3.14 -10.73
N LYS A 27 -8.40 3.89 -10.36
CA LYS A 27 -9.64 4.00 -11.15
C LYS A 27 -9.47 4.67 -12.51
N LYS A 28 -8.39 5.45 -12.68
CA LYS A 28 -8.07 6.16 -13.93
C LYS A 28 -7.07 5.40 -14.81
N LEU A 29 -6.54 4.26 -14.35
CA LEU A 29 -5.58 3.49 -15.14
C LEU A 29 -6.18 3.10 -16.49
N PRO A 30 -5.47 3.34 -17.61
CA PRO A 30 -5.95 3.01 -18.95
C PRO A 30 -6.30 1.54 -19.13
N THR A 31 -7.24 1.25 -20.03
CA THR A 31 -7.60 -0.14 -20.37
C THR A 31 -6.48 -0.93 -21.03
N THR A 32 -5.44 -0.25 -21.53
CA THR A 32 -4.22 -0.84 -22.06
C THR A 32 -3.31 -1.43 -20.98
N VAL A 33 -3.43 -0.97 -19.72
CA VAL A 33 -2.72 -1.57 -18.59
C VAL A 33 -3.31 -2.97 -18.32
N PRO A 34 -2.49 -4.03 -18.21
CA PRO A 34 -3.00 -5.38 -18.01
C PRO A 34 -3.67 -5.54 -16.65
N CYS A 35 -4.58 -6.51 -16.54
CA CYS A 35 -5.17 -6.90 -15.27
C CYS A 35 -4.24 -7.84 -14.50
N GLY A 36 -4.18 -7.69 -13.18
CA GLY A 36 -3.48 -8.62 -12.32
C GLY A 36 -4.08 -10.04 -12.40
N SER A 37 -3.24 -11.05 -12.18
CA SER A 37 -3.63 -12.45 -12.12
C SER A 37 -3.74 -12.93 -10.67
N LYS A 38 -4.66 -13.86 -10.42
CA LYS A 38 -4.78 -14.57 -9.13
C LYS A 38 -3.51 -15.34 -8.76
N ASP A 39 -2.73 -15.74 -9.76
CA ASP A 39 -1.48 -16.49 -9.60
C ASP A 39 -0.25 -15.56 -9.63
N GLY A 40 -0.47 -14.24 -9.75
CA GLY A 40 0.57 -13.23 -9.82
C GLY A 40 1.15 -12.86 -8.45
N PRO A 41 2.29 -12.15 -8.42
CA PRO A 41 3.00 -11.80 -7.18
C PRO A 41 2.16 -10.95 -6.22
N ILE A 42 1.35 -10.02 -6.74
CA ILE A 42 0.44 -9.20 -5.94
C ILE A 42 -0.58 -10.10 -5.21
N ALA A 43 -1.31 -10.93 -5.95
CA ALA A 43 -2.31 -11.81 -5.36
C ALA A 43 -1.70 -12.79 -4.34
N LYS A 44 -0.49 -13.29 -4.60
CA LYS A 44 0.22 -14.21 -3.69
C LYS A 44 0.59 -13.58 -2.35
N HIS A 45 0.88 -12.27 -2.30
CA HIS A 45 1.44 -11.62 -1.12
C HIS A 45 0.51 -10.58 -0.45
N PHE A 46 -0.57 -10.17 -1.12
CA PHE A 46 -1.51 -9.15 -0.62
C PHE A 46 -2.92 -9.70 -0.35
N SER A 47 -3.13 -11.02 -0.41
CA SER A 47 -4.45 -11.65 -0.21
C SER A 47 -4.76 -12.10 1.21
N ASP A 48 -3.74 -12.20 2.09
CA ASP A 48 -3.91 -12.61 3.49
C ASP A 48 -3.77 -11.40 4.41
N TYR A 49 -4.75 -11.18 5.28
CA TYR A 49 -4.79 -10.05 6.20
C TYR A 49 -4.32 -10.41 7.61
N ALA A 50 -3.95 -11.67 7.87
CA ALA A 50 -3.32 -12.05 9.12
C ALA A 50 -1.94 -11.39 9.26
N TYR A 51 -1.55 -11.11 10.50
CA TYR A 51 -0.22 -10.60 10.81
C TYR A 51 0.42 -11.38 11.96
N ASP A 52 1.74 -11.39 11.99
CA ASP A 52 2.50 -12.00 13.07
C ASP A 52 2.35 -11.13 14.32
N THR A 53 1.66 -11.63 15.34
CA THR A 53 1.43 -10.88 16.58
C THR A 53 2.70 -10.65 17.40
N SER A 54 3.76 -11.44 17.17
CA SER A 54 5.05 -11.29 17.87
C SER A 54 5.91 -10.19 17.24
N GLU A 55 5.93 -10.10 15.90
CA GLU A 55 6.70 -9.08 15.16
C GLU A 55 5.91 -7.78 14.97
N GLY A 56 4.58 -7.87 14.92
CA GLY A 56 3.65 -6.76 14.75
C GLY A 56 3.18 -6.53 13.30
N PRO A 57 2.13 -5.71 13.13
CA PRO A 57 1.46 -5.54 11.83
C PRO A 57 2.33 -4.86 10.78
N PHE A 58 3.21 -3.94 11.18
CA PHE A 58 4.10 -3.26 10.23
C PHE A 58 5.11 -4.22 9.61
N PHE A 59 5.65 -5.15 10.41
CA PHE A 59 6.59 -6.15 9.92
C PHE A 59 5.95 -7.01 8.81
N THR A 60 4.76 -7.56 9.06
CA THR A 60 4.04 -8.34 8.05
C THR A 60 3.70 -7.50 6.81
N PHE A 61 3.23 -6.26 7.00
CA PHE A 61 3.00 -5.33 5.90
C PHE A 61 4.26 -5.14 5.03
N ASN A 62 5.38 -4.80 5.65
CA ASN A 62 6.62 -4.51 4.95
C ASN A 62 7.19 -5.76 4.27
N GLN A 63 7.07 -6.94 4.89
CA GLN A 63 7.49 -8.20 4.28
C GLN A 63 6.70 -8.48 2.99
N SER A 64 5.37 -8.32 2.99
CA SER A 64 4.55 -8.47 1.79
C SER A 64 4.90 -7.44 0.72
N TRP A 65 5.17 -6.20 1.15
CA TRP A 65 5.62 -5.13 0.25
C TRP A 65 6.93 -5.47 -0.44
N GLU A 66 7.96 -5.84 0.32
CA GLU A 66 9.29 -6.14 -0.19
C GLU A 66 9.27 -7.32 -1.17
N ARG A 67 8.51 -8.39 -0.86
CA ARG A 67 8.38 -9.55 -1.76
C ARG A 67 7.82 -9.22 -3.15
N VAL A 68 7.13 -8.10 -3.31
CA VAL A 68 6.54 -7.69 -4.59
C VAL A 68 7.25 -6.50 -5.20
N PHE A 69 7.53 -5.46 -4.42
CA PHE A 69 8.02 -4.18 -4.93
C PHE A 69 9.53 -3.95 -4.74
N GLN A 70 10.25 -4.84 -4.06
CA GLN A 70 11.72 -4.79 -3.99
C GLN A 70 12.34 -5.45 -5.24
N CYS A 71 12.11 -4.83 -6.39
CA CYS A 71 12.70 -5.19 -7.68
C CYS A 71 13.48 -4.01 -8.26
N VAL A 72 14.24 -4.25 -9.34
CA VAL A 72 14.96 -3.19 -10.05
C VAL A 72 13.99 -2.21 -10.71
N ASP A 73 14.38 -0.95 -10.87
CA ASP A 73 13.48 0.11 -11.33
C ASP A 73 12.84 -0.19 -12.70
N SER A 74 13.57 -0.87 -13.60
CA SER A 74 13.06 -1.28 -14.91
C SER A 74 11.89 -2.28 -14.84
N GLU A 75 11.74 -3.00 -13.72
CA GLU A 75 10.69 -3.99 -13.51
C GLU A 75 9.46 -3.42 -12.80
N LYS A 76 9.60 -2.31 -12.06
CA LYS A 76 8.53 -1.73 -11.23
C LYS A 76 7.28 -1.38 -12.04
N GLN A 77 7.45 -0.85 -13.25
CA GLN A 77 6.33 -0.52 -14.15
C GLN A 77 5.43 -1.72 -14.47
N TYR A 78 5.98 -2.95 -14.52
CA TYR A 78 5.20 -4.16 -14.81
C TYR A 78 4.34 -4.60 -13.61
N LEU A 79 4.57 -4.04 -12.43
CA LEU A 79 3.75 -4.26 -11.24
C LEU A 79 2.55 -3.32 -11.18
N VAL A 80 2.48 -2.31 -12.04
CA VAL A 80 1.29 -1.48 -12.19
C VAL A 80 0.29 -2.22 -13.07
N VAL A 81 -0.58 -2.98 -12.40
CA VAL A 81 -1.63 -3.79 -13.04
C VAL A 81 -3.00 -3.51 -12.43
N ARG A 82 -4.04 -3.54 -13.24
CA ARG A 82 -5.41 -3.20 -12.84
C ARG A 82 -6.17 -4.38 -12.20
N GLY A 83 -7.33 -4.06 -11.64
CA GLY A 83 -8.36 -5.02 -11.27
C GLY A 83 -8.12 -5.70 -9.92
N LYS A 84 -9.06 -6.60 -9.56
CA LYS A 84 -9.17 -7.21 -8.22
C LYS A 84 -7.95 -8.01 -7.72
N TYR A 85 -7.05 -8.40 -8.61
CA TYR A 85 -5.79 -9.08 -8.27
C TYR A 85 -4.55 -8.20 -8.52
N GLY A 86 -4.76 -6.95 -8.94
CA GLY A 86 -3.74 -5.94 -9.14
C GLY A 86 -3.80 -4.87 -8.05
N LEU A 87 -3.67 -3.61 -8.44
CA LEU A 87 -3.56 -2.50 -7.48
C LEU A 87 -4.81 -2.30 -6.61
N ASP A 88 -5.99 -2.78 -7.00
CA ASP A 88 -7.18 -2.79 -6.12
C ASP A 88 -6.91 -3.60 -4.84
N LEU A 89 -6.23 -4.75 -4.98
CA LEU A 89 -5.87 -5.62 -3.85
C LEU A 89 -4.82 -4.97 -2.97
N VAL A 90 -3.80 -4.35 -3.59
CA VAL A 90 -2.75 -3.60 -2.88
C VAL A 90 -3.38 -2.48 -2.06
N HIS A 91 -4.27 -1.68 -2.65
CA HIS A 91 -4.99 -0.62 -1.95
C HIS A 91 -5.82 -1.16 -0.77
N ALA A 92 -6.57 -2.24 -0.97
CA ALA A 92 -7.37 -2.87 0.08
C ALA A 92 -6.49 -3.38 1.25
N TYR A 93 -5.37 -4.02 0.93
CA TYR A 93 -4.39 -4.50 1.88
C TYR A 93 -3.80 -3.37 2.74
N ILE A 94 -3.29 -2.30 2.10
CA ILE A 94 -2.73 -1.16 2.83
C ILE A 94 -3.80 -0.51 3.71
N THR A 95 -5.01 -0.33 3.19
CA THR A 95 -6.14 0.26 3.93
C THR A 95 -6.50 -0.55 5.18
N HIS A 96 -6.37 -1.88 5.10
CA HIS A 96 -6.60 -2.75 6.25
C HIS A 96 -5.48 -2.58 7.29
N PHE A 97 -4.23 -2.77 6.89
CA PHE A 97 -3.09 -2.73 7.79
C PHE A 97 -2.90 -1.36 8.46
N SER A 98 -3.18 -0.26 7.76
CA SER A 98 -3.09 1.09 8.32
C SER A 98 -4.06 1.37 9.47
N LYS A 99 -5.05 0.50 9.68
CA LYS A 99 -6.05 0.62 10.75
C LYS A 99 -5.79 -0.32 11.93
N ILE A 100 -4.85 -1.26 11.81
CA ILE A 100 -4.52 -2.21 12.88
C ILE A 100 -3.80 -1.46 14.01
N SER A 101 -4.22 -1.66 15.26
CA SER A 101 -3.54 -1.12 16.42
C SER A 101 -2.09 -1.60 16.50
N GLY A 102 -1.15 -0.68 16.72
CA GLY A 102 0.27 -0.99 16.78
C GLY A 102 1.00 -0.84 15.44
N ILE A 103 0.30 -0.55 14.34
CA ILE A 103 0.93 -0.20 13.06
C ILE A 103 1.75 1.11 13.14
N GLU A 104 1.40 1.98 14.08
CA GLU A 104 2.10 3.24 14.35
C GLU A 104 3.44 3.05 15.08
N ALA A 105 3.67 1.87 15.67
CA ALA A 105 4.90 1.60 16.42
C ALA A 105 6.13 1.77 15.52
N ASN A 106 7.20 2.33 16.07
CA ASN A 106 8.49 2.51 15.37
C ASN A 106 8.36 3.23 14.00
N ASN A 107 7.46 4.22 13.91
CA ASN A 107 7.16 4.98 12.68
C ASN A 107 6.53 4.16 11.54
N GLY A 108 5.89 3.03 11.84
CA GLY A 108 5.31 2.16 10.82
C GLY A 108 4.29 2.86 9.91
N LEU A 109 3.48 3.80 10.43
CA LEU A 109 2.56 4.59 9.61
C LEU A 109 3.28 5.53 8.63
N ASP A 110 4.37 6.15 9.03
CA ASP A 110 5.16 7.01 8.11
C ASP A 110 5.83 6.17 7.03
N MET A 111 6.31 4.98 7.36
CA MET A 111 6.86 4.04 6.38
C MET A 111 5.77 3.54 5.42
N VAL A 112 4.57 3.24 5.91
CA VAL A 112 3.40 2.95 5.06
C VAL A 112 3.14 4.13 4.12
N ALA A 113 3.13 5.36 4.62
CA ALA A 113 2.93 6.55 3.80
C ALA A 113 3.98 6.68 2.69
N GLN A 114 5.26 6.43 2.99
CA GLN A 114 6.34 6.44 1.99
C GLN A 114 6.13 5.37 0.91
N ARG A 115 5.67 4.16 1.26
CA ARG A 115 5.36 3.11 0.29
C ARG A 115 4.21 3.51 -0.64
N VAL A 116 3.14 4.09 -0.08
CA VAL A 116 1.99 4.57 -0.86
C VAL A 116 2.40 5.71 -1.80
N ASP A 117 3.17 6.66 -1.30
CA ASP A 117 3.67 7.80 -2.09
C ASP A 117 4.56 7.34 -3.24
N GLY A 118 5.49 6.41 -3.01
CA GLY A 118 6.32 5.83 -4.07
C GLY A 118 5.51 5.10 -5.14
N LEU A 119 4.44 4.40 -4.77
CA LEU A 119 3.53 3.76 -5.74
C LEU A 119 2.71 4.80 -6.52
N ILE A 120 2.29 5.89 -5.88
CA ILE A 120 1.63 7.02 -6.55
C ILE A 120 2.57 7.63 -7.59
N THR A 121 3.82 7.93 -7.22
CA THR A 121 4.82 8.47 -8.15
C THR A 121 5.02 7.52 -9.32
N LEU A 122 5.17 6.21 -9.07
CA LEU A 122 5.31 5.22 -10.12
C LEU A 122 4.16 5.29 -11.13
N ILE A 123 2.91 5.31 -10.65
CA ILE A 123 1.72 5.40 -11.52
C ILE A 123 1.68 6.72 -12.30
N GLU A 124 2.06 7.84 -11.69
CA GLU A 124 2.05 9.17 -12.33
C GLU A 124 3.15 9.35 -13.38
N THR A 125 4.21 8.53 -13.34
CA THR A 125 5.36 8.61 -14.27
C THR A 125 5.31 7.61 -15.44
N MET A 126 4.28 6.78 -15.51
CA MET A 126 4.04 5.85 -16.63
C MET A 126 3.40 6.54 -17.83
#